data_AF-W5YL17-F1
#
_entry.id   AF-W5YL17-F1
#
_cell.length_a   1.000
_cell.length_b   1.000
_cell.length_c   1.000
_cell.angle_alpha   90.00
_cell.angle_beta   90.00
_cell.angle_gamma   90.00
#
_symmetry.space_group_name_H-M   'P 1'
#
loop_
_entity.id
_entity.type
_entity.pdbx_description
1 polymer ?
#
loop_
_entity_poly.entity_id
_entity_poly.type
_entity_poly.pdbx_seq_one_letter_code
_entity_poly.pdbx_strand_id
1 'polypeptide(L)'
;MVDAVTEVWRPDQGQPVIINLPATVEMATPNVFADQIEWICDNIQHREHLSISVHTHNDRGCGVAAAELAVMAGADRVEGTLMGNGERTGNMDLVTMA
;
A
#
# COMPACT_ATOMS: atom_id res chain seq x y z
N MET A 1 7.97 -9.27 9.50
CA MET A 1 8.95 -8.15 9.49
C MET A 1 8.32 -6.89 10.05
N VAL A 2 7.12 -6.49 9.59
CA VAL A 2 6.36 -5.37 10.16
C VAL A 2 6.26 -5.46 11.68
N ASP A 3 5.79 -6.59 12.22
CA ASP A 3 5.62 -6.75 13.67
C ASP A 3 6.91 -6.52 14.46
N ALA A 4 8.03 -7.07 13.97
CA ALA A 4 9.34 -6.90 14.60
C ALA A 4 9.82 -5.45 14.60
N VAL A 5 9.53 -4.69 13.53
CA VAL A 5 9.83 -3.25 13.48
C VAL A 5 8.93 -2.49 14.45
N THR A 6 7.63 -2.79 14.47
CA THR A 6 6.67 -2.11 15.35
C THR A 6 6.87 -2.42 16.82
N GLU A 7 7.41 -3.60 17.16
CA GLU A 7 7.75 -3.96 18.54
C GLU A 7 8.90 -3.08 19.09
N VAL A 8 9.86 -2.73 18.23
CA VAL A 8 10.95 -1.78 18.58
C VAL A 8 10.44 -0.35 18.56
N TRP A 9 9.65 0.02 17.55
CA TRP A 9 9.17 1.40 17.37
C TRP A 9 8.12 1.82 18.41
N ARG A 10 7.30 0.88 18.90
CA ARG A 10 6.26 1.12 19.91
C ARG A 10 5.22 2.18 19.51
N PRO A 11 4.47 1.96 18.41
CA PRO A 11 3.42 2.90 17.99
C PRO A 11 2.25 2.99 18.98
N ASP A 12 2.07 1.97 19.82
CA ASP A 12 1.15 1.96 20.97
C ASP A 12 1.43 3.09 21.98
N GLN A 13 2.66 3.61 22.03
CA GLN A 13 3.05 4.71 22.90
C GLN A 13 2.81 6.09 22.27
N GLY A 14 2.04 6.16 21.19
CA GLY A 14 1.69 7.40 20.51
C GLY A 14 2.71 7.87 19.47
N GLN A 15 3.64 7.00 19.06
CA GLN A 15 4.58 7.26 17.97
C GLN A 15 3.94 6.86 16.64
N PRO A 16 3.55 7.82 15.78
CA PRO A 16 2.93 7.47 14.49
C PRO A 16 3.90 6.66 13.63
N VAL A 17 3.38 5.70 12.89
CA VAL A 17 4.16 4.92 11.93
C VAL A 17 3.33 4.63 10.69
N ILE A 18 4.00 4.71 9.54
CA ILE A 18 3.43 4.33 8.25
C ILE A 18 4.17 3.09 7.78
N ILE A 19 3.42 2.04 7.46
CA ILE A 19 3.96 0.83 6.84
C ILE A 19 3.58 0.89 5.36
N ASN A 20 4.58 1.16 4.51
CA ASN A 20 4.37 1.20 3.07
C ASN A 20 4.58 -0.19 2.46
N LEU A 21 3.60 -0.65 1.68
CA LEU A 21 3.57 -1.93 1.00
C LEU A 21 3.61 -1.68 -0.52
N PRO A 22 4.81 -1.71 -1.13
CA PRO A 22 4.96 -1.39 -2.54
C PRO A 22 4.73 -2.60 -3.45
N ALA A 23 4.03 -2.39 -4.56
CA ALA A 23 4.15 -3.24 -5.74
C ALA A 23 5.26 -2.66 -6.65
N THR A 24 6.52 -2.79 -6.21
CA THR A 24 7.70 -2.21 -6.90
C THR A 24 7.84 -2.68 -8.35
N VAL A 25 7.38 -3.90 -8.61
CA VAL A 25 7.02 -4.39 -9.94
C VAL A 25 5.60 -4.93 -9.82
N GLU A 26 4.72 -4.54 -10.72
CA GLU A 26 3.38 -5.10 -10.79
C GLU A 26 3.45 -6.56 -11.30
N MET A 27 3.37 -7.54 -10.41
CA MET A 27 3.65 -8.96 -10.76
C MET A 27 2.39 -9.79 -11.04
N ALA A 28 1.21 -9.35 -10.59
CA ALA A 28 -0.04 -10.09 -10.66
C ALA A 28 -1.22 -9.18 -11.04
N THR A 29 -2.43 -9.73 -11.08
CA THR A 29 -3.66 -8.93 -11.26
C THR A 29 -3.98 -8.14 -9.99
N PRO A 30 -4.69 -7.00 -10.10
CA PRO A 30 -4.90 -6.08 -8.98
C PRO A 30 -5.67 -6.71 -7.80
N ASN A 31 -6.57 -7.66 -8.05
CA ASN A 31 -7.27 -8.39 -7.00
C ASN A 31 -6.31 -9.22 -6.12
N VAL A 32 -5.26 -9.81 -6.70
CA VAL A 32 -4.26 -10.58 -5.94
C VAL A 32 -3.44 -9.66 -5.05
N PHE A 33 -3.17 -8.41 -5.48
CA PHE A 33 -2.55 -7.42 -4.62
C PHE A 33 -3.49 -7.01 -3.48
N ALA A 34 -4.76 -6.78 -3.76
CA ALA A 34 -5.76 -6.47 -2.75
C ALA A 34 -5.91 -7.57 -1.69
N ASP A 35 -5.96 -8.85 -2.10
CA ASP A 35 -6.00 -9.99 -1.19
C ASP A 35 -4.79 -10.01 -0.23
N GLN A 36 -3.60 -9.63 -0.72
CA GLN A 36 -2.41 -9.52 0.12
C GLN A 36 -2.51 -8.36 1.11
N ILE A 37 -3.08 -7.23 0.70
CA ILE A 37 -3.31 -6.08 1.58
C ILE A 37 -4.32 -6.43 2.68
N GLU A 38 -5.45 -7.04 2.32
CA GLU A 38 -6.46 -7.52 3.28
C GLU A 38 -5.82 -8.48 4.29
N TRP A 39 -5.08 -9.48 3.78
CA TRP A 39 -4.40 -10.45 4.65
C TRP A 39 -3.42 -9.77 5.61
N ILE A 40 -2.65 -8.79 5.14
CA ILE A 40 -1.73 -8.04 6.01
C ILE A 40 -2.53 -7.27 7.06
N CYS A 41 -3.55 -6.51 6.66
CA CYS A 41 -4.39 -5.73 7.57
C CYS A 41 -5.04 -6.59 8.65
N ASP A 42 -5.48 -7.81 8.32
CA ASP A 42 -6.12 -8.74 9.25
C ASP A 42 -5.15 -9.43 10.22
N ASN A 43 -3.87 -9.54 9.86
CA ASN A 43 -2.92 -10.40 10.59
C ASN A 43 -1.79 -9.64 11.30
N ILE A 44 -1.50 -8.38 10.95
CA ILE A 44 -0.47 -7.60 11.63
C ILE A 44 -0.88 -7.22 13.05
N GLN A 45 0.10 -7.18 13.94
CA GLN A 45 -0.13 -6.76 15.32
C GLN A 45 -0.30 -5.23 15.39
N HIS A 46 -1.06 -4.76 16.40
CA HIS A 46 -1.26 -3.34 16.65
C HIS A 46 -1.86 -2.56 15.47
N ARG A 47 -2.68 -3.20 14.62
CA ARG A 47 -3.25 -2.62 13.38
C ARG A 47 -3.86 -1.23 13.59
N GLU A 48 -4.51 -1.01 14.73
CA GLU A 48 -5.13 0.25 15.15
C GLU A 48 -4.14 1.41 15.34
N HIS A 49 -2.86 1.10 15.54
CA HIS A 49 -1.78 2.06 15.72
C HIS A 49 -0.96 2.30 14.44
N LEU A 50 -1.28 1.59 13.35
CA LEU A 50 -0.54 1.65 12.09
C LEU A 50 -1.36 2.36 11.00
N SER A 51 -0.69 3.16 10.18
CA SER A 51 -1.23 3.60 8.90
C SER A 51 -0.63 2.75 7.78
N ILE A 52 -1.47 1.96 7.11
CA ILE A 52 -1.06 1.13 5.98
C ILE A 52 -1.11 1.96 4.71
N SER A 53 0.06 2.12 4.08
CA SER A 53 0.22 2.84 2.82
C SER A 53 0.49 1.84 1.70
N VAL A 54 -0.10 2.07 0.53
CA VAL A 54 0.21 1.30 -0.68
C VAL A 54 0.89 2.17 -1.73
N HIS A 55 1.85 1.58 -2.44
CA HIS A 55 2.61 2.23 -3.51
C HIS A 55 2.63 1.32 -4.72
N THR A 56 1.74 1.55 -5.68
CA THR A 56 1.57 0.67 -6.84
C THR A 56 2.27 1.26 -8.07
N HIS A 57 3.14 0.46 -8.69
CA HIS A 57 3.62 0.74 -10.05
C HIS A 57 2.63 0.21 -11.09
N ASN A 58 2.90 0.51 -12.35
CA ASN A 58 1.99 0.25 -13.46
C ASN A 58 2.55 -0.74 -14.51
N ASP A 59 3.47 -1.64 -14.14
CA ASP A 59 4.17 -2.55 -15.08
C ASP A 59 3.21 -3.45 -15.90
N ARG A 60 1.99 -3.71 -15.40
CA ARG A 60 0.92 -4.46 -16.08
C ARG A 60 -0.28 -3.59 -16.41
N GLY A 61 -0.17 -2.28 -16.25
CA GLY A 61 -1.21 -1.30 -16.58
C GLY A 61 -2.39 -1.27 -15.63
N CYS A 62 -2.28 -1.84 -14.42
CA CYS A 62 -3.37 -1.88 -13.44
C CYS A 62 -3.04 -1.16 -12.12
N GLY A 63 -2.06 -0.25 -12.12
CA GLY A 63 -1.61 0.45 -10.91
C GLY A 63 -2.72 1.20 -10.16
N VAL A 64 -3.63 1.86 -10.88
CA VAL A 64 -4.82 2.52 -10.31
C VAL A 64 -5.78 1.49 -9.72
N ALA A 65 -6.16 0.47 -10.49
CA ALA A 65 -7.08 -0.57 -10.01
C ALA A 65 -6.52 -1.32 -8.78
N ALA A 66 -5.22 -1.56 -8.74
CA ALA A 66 -4.55 -2.18 -7.59
C ALA A 66 -4.64 -1.28 -6.34
N ALA A 67 -4.47 0.04 -6.49
CA ALA A 67 -4.59 0.99 -5.39
C ALA A 67 -6.05 1.11 -4.89
N GLU A 68 -7.03 1.21 -5.80
CA GLU A 68 -8.46 1.28 -5.44
C GLU A 68 -8.90 0.04 -4.65
N LEU A 69 -8.57 -1.16 -5.15
CA LEU A 69 -8.92 -2.41 -4.46
C LEU A 69 -8.17 -2.56 -3.14
N ALA A 70 -6.92 -2.09 -3.04
CA ALA A 70 -6.18 -2.10 -1.79
C ALA A 70 -6.79 -1.18 -0.73
N VAL A 71 -7.34 -0.02 -1.12
CA VAL A 71 -8.10 0.85 -0.21
C VAL A 71 -9.37 0.14 0.27
N MET A 72 -10.08 -0.55 -0.62
CA MET A 72 -11.25 -1.37 -0.22
C MET A 72 -10.85 -2.51 0.74
N ALA A 73 -9.64 -3.05 0.57
CA ALA A 73 -9.06 -4.08 1.44
C ALA A 73 -8.50 -3.54 2.78
N GLY A 74 -8.63 -2.25 3.05
CA GLY A 74 -8.28 -1.65 4.35
C GLY A 74 -6.95 -0.91 4.40
N ALA A 75 -6.32 -0.57 3.26
CA ALA A 75 -5.24 0.42 3.25
C ALA A 75 -5.76 1.82 3.61
N ASP A 76 -4.97 2.56 4.38
CA ASP A 76 -5.34 3.89 4.89
C ASP A 76 -4.80 5.02 4.00
N ARG A 77 -3.76 4.75 3.22
CA ARG A 77 -3.02 5.74 2.44
C ARG A 77 -2.54 5.17 1.10
N VAL A 78 -2.45 6.05 0.10
CA VAL A 78 -1.90 5.73 -1.22
C VAL A 78 -0.73 6.65 -1.56
N GLU A 79 0.28 6.11 -2.24
CA GLU A 79 1.39 6.82 -2.82
C GLU A 79 1.37 6.68 -4.34
N GLY A 80 1.44 7.82 -5.02
CA GLY A 80 1.46 7.89 -6.47
C GLY A 80 2.07 9.21 -6.92
N THR A 81 1.89 9.54 -8.18
CA THR A 81 2.36 10.80 -8.77
C THR A 81 1.27 11.42 -9.63
N LEU A 82 1.36 12.73 -9.85
CA LEU A 82 0.49 13.41 -10.80
C LEU A 82 0.81 12.91 -12.21
N MET A 83 -0.23 12.49 -12.94
CA MET A 83 -0.15 11.96 -14.31
C MET A 83 0.74 10.71 -14.41
N GLY A 84 0.83 9.91 -13.34
CA GLY A 84 1.48 8.59 -13.34
C GLY A 84 3.00 8.59 -13.61
N ASN A 85 3.68 9.72 -13.41
CA ASN A 85 5.13 9.79 -13.60
C ASN A 85 5.91 8.86 -12.64
N GLY A 86 6.97 8.23 -13.10
CA GLY A 86 7.80 7.34 -12.28
C GLY A 86 8.77 6.55 -13.14
N GLU A 87 9.50 5.62 -12.52
CA GLU A 87 10.41 4.76 -13.27
C GLU A 87 9.63 3.79 -14.19
N ARG A 88 10.15 3.54 -15.40
CA ARG A 88 9.57 2.61 -16.39
C ARG A 88 8.12 2.97 -16.77
N THR A 89 7.16 2.14 -16.37
CA THR A 89 5.72 2.32 -16.62
C THR A 89 5.07 3.32 -15.67
N GLY A 90 5.82 3.79 -14.67
CA GLY A 90 5.40 4.84 -13.76
C GLY A 90 4.70 4.34 -12.50
N ASN A 91 4.42 5.30 -11.63
CA ASN A 91 3.61 5.09 -10.45
C ASN A 91 2.12 5.20 -10.81
N MET A 92 1.25 4.73 -9.93
CA MET A 92 -0.18 4.99 -10.02
C MET A 92 -0.49 6.51 -10.08
N ASP A 93 -1.39 6.88 -10.99
CA ASP A 93 -1.74 8.27 -11.26
C ASP A 93 -2.75 8.80 -10.25
N LEU A 94 -2.33 9.78 -9.46
CA LEU A 94 -3.16 10.44 -8.45
C LEU A 94 -4.32 11.24 -9.06
N VAL A 95 -4.22 11.69 -10.31
CA VAL A 95 -5.30 12.43 -10.97
C VAL A 95 -6.42 11.48 -11.37
N THR A 96 -6.06 10.30 -11.88
CA THR A 96 -7.03 9.27 -12.26
C THR A 96 -7.69 8.62 -11.04
N MET A 97 -6.97 8.52 -9.91
CA MET A 97 -7.49 7.92 -8.68
C MET A 97 -8.46 8.82 -7.88
N ALA A 98 -8.38 10.14 -8.03
CA ALA A 98 -9.13 11.12 -7.23
C ALA A 98 -10.60 11.30 -7.67
#